data_AF-A0A0F7N778-F1
#
_entry.id   AF-A0A0F7N778-F1
#
_cell.length_a   1.000
_cell.length_b   1.000
_cell.length_c   1.000
_cell.angle_alpha   90.00
_cell.angle_beta   90.00
_cell.angle_gamma   90.00
#
_symmetry.space_group_name_H-M   'P 1'
#
loop_
_entity.id
_entity.type
_entity.pdbx_description
1 polymer ?
#
loop_
_entity_poly.entity_id
_entity_poly.type
_entity_poly.pdbx_seq_one_letter_code
_entity_poly.pdbx_strand_id
1 'polypeptide(L)'
;MAWNAAETAGPGEPAASADRMESAEEERALRALLERAVPRPAAPAERMERIRGRALRRRRYRRAVWGATATAAAVGVLLPQVLPAADTPPRATSPAADAGSPERRDAETRLTELSDLTLEVPAGWSSRTVRTDSPKGEYVGYVASLSLRPSPEPCPTGADGTCTTPPRELPRRGTLITLRLLYGPKEPDPGLRNRELGKACVVAGGTEELWAVRSPAGAAEGVQVLATVCLATPANGDVAEASTVLGSMRFDPAGQPRRPERTDR
;
A
#
# COMPACT_ATOMS: atom_id res chain seq x y z
N MET A 1 34.18 66.13 45.02
CA MET A 1 34.02 64.90 44.22
C MET A 1 32.64 64.96 43.59
N ALA A 2 32.57 65.37 42.32
CA ALA A 2 31.33 65.53 41.57
C ALA A 2 31.43 64.63 40.33
N TRP A 3 30.55 63.63 40.25
CA TRP A 3 30.38 62.78 39.08
C TRP A 3 29.26 63.36 38.23
N ASN A 4 29.61 63.90 37.07
CA ASN A 4 28.65 64.33 36.06
C ASN A 4 28.30 63.14 35.16
N ALA A 5 27.02 62.76 35.17
CA ALA A 5 26.44 61.85 34.19
C ALA A 5 26.28 62.60 32.86
N ALA A 6 27.02 62.17 31.84
CA ALA A 6 26.83 62.60 30.46
C ALA A 6 26.01 61.55 29.73
N GLU A 7 24.73 61.85 29.59
CA GLU A 7 23.72 61.09 28.85
C GLU A 7 23.93 61.35 27.35
N THR A 8 24.57 60.41 26.65
CA THR A 8 24.73 60.47 25.19
C THR A 8 23.48 59.92 24.52
N ALA A 9 22.59 60.82 24.10
CA ALA A 9 21.52 60.52 23.17
C ALA A 9 22.12 60.15 21.79
N GLY A 10 21.99 58.88 21.43
CA GLY A 10 22.40 58.37 20.12
C GLY A 10 21.43 58.81 19.02
N PRO A 11 21.92 59.19 17.82
CA PRO A 11 21.08 59.58 16.69
C PRO A 11 20.30 58.37 16.17
N GLY A 12 19.00 58.59 15.96
CA GLY A 12 18.01 57.54 15.70
C GLY A 12 18.24 56.70 14.44
N GLU A 13 17.69 55.50 14.49
CA GLU A 13 17.52 54.54 13.39
C GLU A 13 16.28 54.90 12.54
N PRO A 14 16.43 55.49 11.33
CA PRO A 14 15.34 55.57 10.35
C PRO A 14 15.31 54.39 9.37
N ALA A 15 16.32 53.50 9.37
CA ALA A 15 16.46 52.47 8.35
C ALA A 15 15.49 51.28 8.54
N ALA A 16 15.20 50.88 9.78
CA ALA A 16 14.36 49.72 10.07
C ALA A 16 12.86 49.91 9.75
N SER A 17 12.42 51.14 9.49
CA SER A 17 11.02 51.44 9.11
C SER A 17 10.77 51.30 7.61
N ALA A 18 11.79 51.50 6.76
CA ALA A 18 11.64 51.39 5.32
C ALA A 18 11.46 49.93 4.89
N ASP A 19 12.31 49.03 5.40
CA ASP A 19 12.24 47.59 5.08
C ASP A 19 10.92 46.93 5.50
N ARG A 20 10.30 47.40 6.61
CA ARG A 20 8.99 46.91 7.05
C ARG A 20 7.84 47.37 6.15
N MET A 21 7.95 48.55 5.55
CA MET A 21 6.94 49.05 4.63
C MET A 21 6.97 48.28 3.30
N GLU A 22 8.17 48.02 2.78
CA GLU A 22 8.35 47.26 1.53
C GLU A 22 7.83 45.82 1.66
N SER A 23 8.14 45.14 2.78
CA SER A 23 7.61 43.81 3.06
C SER A 23 6.07 43.76 3.15
N ALA A 24 5.44 44.80 3.72
CA ALA A 24 3.98 44.87 3.80
C ALA A 24 3.32 45.11 2.44
N GLU A 25 4.00 45.77 1.51
CA GLU A 25 3.52 45.98 0.14
C GLU A 25 3.66 44.71 -0.71
N GLU A 26 4.77 43.99 -0.58
CA GLU A 26 4.96 42.69 -1.22
C GLU A 26 3.92 41.66 -0.75
N GLU A 27 3.63 41.61 0.55
CA GLU A 27 2.61 40.70 1.09
C GLU A 27 1.21 41.02 0.52
N ARG A 28 0.87 42.30 0.36
CA ARG A 28 -0.40 42.71 -0.25
C ARG A 28 -0.45 42.35 -1.74
N ALA A 29 0.65 42.53 -2.47
CA ALA A 29 0.73 42.18 -3.88
C ALA A 29 0.58 40.66 -4.10
N LEU A 30 1.24 39.85 -3.27
CA LEU A 30 1.12 38.40 -3.30
C LEU A 30 -0.30 37.93 -3.00
N ARG A 31 -0.96 38.52 -1.99
CA ARG A 31 -2.35 38.22 -1.64
C ARG A 31 -3.30 38.52 -2.81
N ALA A 32 -3.11 39.64 -3.51
CA ALA A 32 -3.90 40.00 -4.67
C ALA A 32 -3.72 39.04 -5.86
N LEU A 33 -2.49 38.55 -6.09
CA LEU A 33 -2.22 37.55 -7.14
C LEU A 33 -2.86 36.20 -6.81
N LEU A 34 -2.81 35.76 -5.55
CA LEU A 34 -3.43 34.51 -5.12
C LEU A 34 -4.96 34.57 -5.22
N GLU A 35 -5.57 35.70 -4.84
CA GLU A 35 -7.02 35.87 -4.99
C GLU A 35 -7.49 35.83 -6.45
N ARG A 36 -6.65 36.30 -7.38
CA ARG A 36 -6.96 36.31 -8.82
C ARG A 36 -6.63 34.99 -9.51
N ALA A 37 -5.62 34.26 -9.02
CA ALA A 37 -5.15 33.00 -9.61
C ALA A 37 -5.87 31.76 -9.09
N VAL A 38 -6.62 31.84 -7.98
CA VAL A 38 -7.47 30.74 -7.53
C VAL A 38 -8.82 30.87 -8.24
N PRO A 39 -9.09 30.12 -9.32
CA PRO A 39 -10.44 30.04 -9.86
C PRO A 39 -11.33 29.55 -8.73
N ARG A 40 -12.22 30.41 -8.21
CA ARG A 40 -13.22 29.99 -7.23
C ARG A 40 -14.06 28.94 -7.93
N PRO A 41 -13.90 27.63 -7.63
CA PRO A 41 -14.80 26.67 -8.19
C PRO A 41 -16.16 27.06 -7.61
N ALA A 42 -17.14 27.37 -8.45
CA ALA A 42 -18.52 27.55 -8.01
C ALA A 42 -18.84 26.31 -7.18
N ALA A 43 -18.87 26.42 -5.86
CA ALA A 43 -19.03 25.28 -4.97
C ALA A 43 -20.42 24.73 -5.27
N PRO A 44 -20.57 23.62 -6.02
CA PRO A 44 -21.89 23.14 -6.33
C PRO A 44 -22.37 22.55 -5.02
N ALA A 45 -23.37 23.19 -4.39
CA ALA A 45 -24.00 22.64 -3.18
C ALA A 45 -24.37 21.15 -3.39
N GLU A 46 -24.72 20.80 -4.62
CA GLU A 46 -24.97 19.45 -5.11
C GLU A 46 -23.80 18.45 -4.96
N ARG A 47 -22.53 18.90 -4.97
CA ARG A 47 -21.37 18.00 -4.84
C ARG A 47 -21.25 17.48 -3.42
N MET A 48 -21.44 18.36 -2.43
CA MET A 48 -21.46 17.97 -1.01
C MET A 48 -22.70 17.14 -0.69
N GLU A 49 -23.85 17.44 -1.28
CA GLU A 49 -25.05 16.60 -1.14
C GLU A 49 -24.86 15.21 -1.77
N ARG A 50 -24.22 15.10 -2.93
CA ARG A 50 -23.86 13.80 -3.53
C ARG A 50 -22.89 13.02 -2.65
N ILE A 51 -21.91 13.66 -2.03
CA ILE A 51 -20.97 13.02 -1.11
C ILE A 51 -21.70 12.55 0.16
N ARG A 52 -22.51 13.41 0.78
CA ARG A 52 -23.33 13.06 1.96
C ARG A 52 -24.31 11.93 1.63
N GLY A 53 -24.94 11.96 0.47
CA GLY A 53 -25.82 10.90 -0.03
C GLY A 53 -25.09 9.56 -0.20
N ARG A 54 -23.88 9.56 -0.78
CA ARG A 54 -23.05 8.34 -0.88
C ARG A 54 -22.63 7.83 0.50
N ALA A 55 -22.23 8.70 1.41
CA ALA A 55 -21.84 8.32 2.77
C ALA A 55 -23.02 7.69 3.56
N LEU A 56 -24.21 8.30 3.48
CA LEU A 56 -25.42 7.77 4.13
C LEU A 56 -25.85 6.42 3.53
N ARG A 57 -25.80 6.25 2.20
CA ARG A 57 -26.09 4.96 1.55
C ARG A 57 -25.11 3.87 2.02
N ARG A 58 -23.81 4.17 2.07
CA ARG A 58 -22.77 3.23 2.53
C ARG A 58 -22.98 2.85 4.01
N ARG A 59 -23.41 3.79 4.86
CA ARG A 59 -23.74 3.54 6.27
C ARG A 59 -24.97 2.64 6.44
N ARG A 60 -26.02 2.82 5.62
CA ARG A 60 -27.20 1.93 5.62
C ARG A 60 -26.84 0.51 5.19
N TYR A 61 -26.01 0.37 4.14
CA TYR A 61 -25.56 -0.93 3.66
C TYR A 61 -24.77 -1.71 4.72
N ARG A 62 -23.88 -1.03 5.46
CA ARG A 62 -23.12 -1.67 6.56
C ARG A 62 -24.02 -2.15 7.71
N ARG A 63 -25.10 -1.42 8.03
CA ARG A 63 -26.05 -1.85 9.07
C ARG A 63 -26.88 -3.07 8.66
N ALA A 64 -27.20 -3.21 7.37
CA ALA A 64 -27.93 -4.37 6.87
C ALA A 64 -27.06 -5.64 6.85
N VAL A 65 -25.76 -5.52 6.56
CA VAL A 65 -24.84 -6.67 6.47
C VAL A 65 -24.37 -7.16 7.84
N TRP A 66 -24.31 -6.29 8.85
CA TRP A 66 -23.81 -6.62 10.20
C TRP A 66 -24.95 -6.82 11.24
N GLY A 67 -26.21 -6.65 10.83
CA GLY A 67 -27.38 -6.76 11.71
C GLY A 67 -27.93 -8.18 11.89
N ALA A 68 -27.23 -9.22 11.43
CA ALA A 68 -27.74 -10.60 11.41
C ALA A 68 -26.98 -11.59 12.34
N THR A 69 -26.27 -11.11 13.36
CA THR A 69 -25.69 -11.97 14.41
C THR A 69 -26.00 -11.42 15.79
N ALA A 70 -27.28 -11.47 16.16
CA ALA A 70 -27.71 -11.27 17.55
C ALA A 70 -29.01 -12.04 17.82
N THR A 71 -28.92 -13.37 17.84
CA THR A 71 -29.93 -14.24 18.45
C THR A 71 -29.28 -15.42 19.16
N ALA A 72 -29.31 -15.33 20.50
CA ALA A 72 -29.60 -16.38 21.49
C ALA A 72 -28.80 -17.70 21.50
N ALA A 73 -28.11 -17.94 22.62
CA ALA A 73 -28.21 -19.20 23.36
C ALA A 73 -27.71 -19.02 24.81
N ALA A 74 -28.65 -18.81 25.72
CA ALA A 74 -28.48 -19.10 27.14
C ALA A 74 -29.48 -20.22 27.49
N VAL A 75 -29.02 -21.25 28.21
CA VAL A 75 -29.69 -22.12 29.20
C VAL A 75 -28.93 -23.44 29.25
N GLY A 76 -28.36 -23.76 30.42
CA GLY A 76 -27.64 -25.01 30.69
C GLY A 76 -28.55 -26.12 31.21
N VAL A 77 -28.05 -27.37 31.17
CA VAL A 77 -28.55 -28.52 31.94
C VAL A 77 -27.37 -29.42 32.34
N LEU A 78 -27.52 -29.99 33.53
CA LEU A 78 -26.60 -30.73 34.38
C LEU A 78 -26.13 -32.12 33.85
N LEU A 79 -24.97 -32.55 34.39
CA LEU A 79 -24.29 -33.86 34.31
C LEU A 79 -25.18 -35.07 34.72
N PRO A 80 -24.79 -36.31 34.33
CA PRO A 80 -24.07 -37.14 35.31
C PRO A 80 -22.89 -37.95 34.76
N GLN A 81 -21.96 -38.21 35.67
CA GLN A 81 -20.84 -39.17 35.59
C GLN A 81 -21.32 -40.64 35.63
N VAL A 82 -20.40 -41.57 35.28
CA VAL A 82 -20.09 -42.87 35.95
C VAL A 82 -19.91 -44.10 35.00
N LEU A 83 -18.62 -44.52 34.86
CA LEU A 83 -18.01 -45.89 34.73
C LEU A 83 -18.09 -46.71 33.41
N PRO A 84 -17.29 -47.81 33.23
CA PRO A 84 -15.87 -48.06 33.52
C PRO A 84 -15.07 -48.75 32.37
N ALA A 85 -13.73 -48.74 32.51
CA ALA A 85 -12.66 -49.69 32.12
C ALA A 85 -12.71 -50.64 30.89
N ALA A 86 -11.50 -50.78 30.32
CA ALA A 86 -10.94 -51.83 29.44
C ALA A 86 -11.16 -51.68 27.92
N ASP A 87 -10.11 -51.27 27.19
CA ASP A 87 -9.25 -52.24 26.52
C ASP A 87 -7.96 -51.59 26.01
N THR A 88 -6.87 -52.33 26.15
CA THR A 88 -5.51 -51.90 25.82
C THR A 88 -5.21 -52.30 24.37
N PRO A 89 -4.99 -51.38 23.42
CA PRO A 89 -4.49 -51.75 22.10
C PRO A 89 -2.96 -51.92 22.14
N PRO A 90 -2.39 -52.76 21.25
CA PRO A 90 -0.98 -53.10 21.26
C PRO A 90 -0.10 -51.87 21.01
N ARG A 91 1.00 -51.82 21.76
CA ARG A 91 2.09 -50.85 21.64
C ARG A 91 2.67 -50.88 20.22
N ALA A 92 2.13 -50.05 19.35
CA ALA A 92 2.79 -49.68 18.11
C ALA A 92 4.06 -48.90 18.48
N THR A 93 5.21 -49.44 18.10
CA THR A 93 6.47 -48.72 18.05
C THR A 93 6.27 -47.42 17.28
N SER A 94 6.34 -46.28 17.99
CA SER A 94 6.44 -44.96 17.37
C SER A 94 7.62 -44.97 16.41
N PRO A 95 7.43 -44.76 15.09
CA PRO A 95 8.53 -44.29 14.28
C PRO A 95 9.00 -42.97 14.89
N ALA A 96 10.32 -42.84 15.07
CA ALA A 96 10.93 -41.62 15.52
C ALA A 96 10.35 -40.46 14.69
N ALA A 97 9.70 -39.53 15.38
CA ALA A 97 9.26 -38.28 14.78
C ALA A 97 10.53 -37.54 14.35
N ASP A 98 10.85 -37.63 13.07
CA ASP A 98 11.74 -36.70 12.40
C ASP A 98 11.00 -35.35 12.44
N ALA A 99 11.21 -34.60 13.52
CA ALA A 99 10.72 -33.25 13.73
C ALA A 99 11.56 -32.25 12.92
N GLY A 100 11.76 -32.55 11.64
CA GLY A 100 12.13 -31.58 10.63
C GLY A 100 10.88 -31.28 9.83
N SER A 101 10.08 -30.29 10.26
CA SER A 101 9.15 -29.65 9.31
C SER A 101 9.97 -29.32 8.07
N PRO A 102 9.61 -29.80 6.87
CA PRO A 102 10.33 -29.41 5.67
C PRO A 102 10.22 -27.90 5.59
N GLU A 103 11.34 -27.22 5.85
CA GLU A 103 11.47 -25.79 5.62
C GLU A 103 10.99 -25.57 4.19
N ARG A 104 9.83 -24.93 4.05
CA ARG A 104 9.34 -24.50 2.74
C ARG A 104 10.40 -23.53 2.25
N ARG A 105 11.27 -23.99 1.35
CA ARG A 105 12.33 -23.15 0.81
C ARG A 105 11.67 -22.07 -0.03
N ASP A 106 11.91 -20.83 0.35
CA ASP A 106 11.56 -19.69 -0.47
C ASP A 106 12.32 -19.77 -1.80
N ALA A 107 11.65 -19.40 -2.88
CA ALA A 107 12.23 -19.38 -4.22
C ALA A 107 12.55 -17.94 -4.60
N GLU A 108 13.74 -17.69 -5.11
CA GLU A 108 14.05 -16.40 -5.73
C GLU A 108 13.30 -16.28 -7.06
N THR A 109 12.60 -15.16 -7.22
CA THR A 109 11.93 -14.75 -8.45
C THR A 109 12.58 -13.50 -8.99
N ARG A 110 12.79 -13.44 -10.31
CA ARG A 110 13.26 -12.25 -11.03
C ARG A 110 12.17 -11.71 -11.96
N LEU A 111 11.89 -10.41 -11.86
CA LEU A 111 10.96 -9.65 -12.69
C LEU A 111 11.76 -8.74 -13.63
N THR A 112 12.25 -9.31 -14.73
CA THR A 112 13.18 -8.67 -15.69
C THR A 112 12.67 -7.31 -16.19
N GLU A 113 11.38 -7.22 -16.52
CA GLU A 113 10.76 -6.02 -17.08
C GLU A 113 10.55 -4.90 -16.04
N LEU A 114 10.75 -5.21 -14.76
CA LEU A 114 10.80 -4.24 -13.68
C LEU A 114 12.25 -3.92 -13.27
N SER A 115 13.13 -3.73 -14.24
CA SER A 115 14.56 -3.45 -14.01
C SER A 115 15.26 -4.55 -13.22
N ASP A 116 15.00 -5.82 -13.57
CA ASP A 116 15.58 -6.98 -12.87
C ASP A 116 15.29 -7.00 -11.36
N LEU A 117 14.10 -6.53 -10.95
CA LEU A 117 13.66 -6.62 -9.56
C LEU A 117 13.58 -8.09 -9.14
N THR A 118 14.32 -8.45 -8.10
CA THR A 118 14.31 -9.78 -7.49
C THR A 118 13.61 -9.76 -6.14
N LEU A 119 12.98 -10.87 -5.80
CA LEU A 119 12.27 -11.08 -4.54
C LEU A 119 12.27 -12.56 -4.17
N GLU A 120 12.30 -12.85 -2.88
CA GLU A 120 12.09 -14.19 -2.34
C GLU A 120 10.58 -14.41 -2.14
N VAL A 121 10.04 -15.45 -2.77
CA VAL A 121 8.61 -15.80 -2.71
C VAL A 121 8.41 -17.16 -2.06
N PRO A 122 7.35 -17.35 -1.25
CA PRO A 122 7.09 -18.62 -0.62
C PRO A 122 6.86 -19.73 -1.66
N ALA A 123 7.26 -20.95 -1.30
CA ALA A 123 7.06 -22.11 -2.18
C ALA A 123 5.59 -22.24 -2.65
N GLY A 124 5.41 -22.40 -3.96
CA GLY A 124 4.10 -22.51 -4.60
C GLY A 124 3.47 -21.18 -5.02
N TRP A 125 4.08 -20.04 -4.68
CA TRP A 125 3.70 -18.76 -5.27
C TRP A 125 4.19 -18.68 -6.72
N SER A 126 3.50 -17.87 -7.53
CA SER A 126 3.91 -17.60 -8.90
C SER A 126 4.03 -16.10 -9.15
N SER A 127 4.82 -15.76 -10.15
CA SER A 127 5.15 -14.39 -10.49
C SER A 127 5.08 -14.17 -11.99
N ARG A 128 4.78 -12.93 -12.39
CA ARG A 128 4.68 -12.54 -13.80
C ARG A 128 4.76 -11.03 -13.96
N THR A 129 5.34 -10.57 -15.06
CA THR A 129 5.22 -9.19 -15.54
C THR A 129 4.24 -9.11 -16.71
N VAL A 130 3.53 -7.97 -16.81
CA VAL A 130 2.59 -7.70 -17.89
C VAL A 130 2.80 -6.28 -18.38
N ARG A 131 2.90 -6.11 -19.71
CA ARG A 131 2.95 -4.79 -20.35
C ARG A 131 1.56 -4.15 -20.30
N THR A 132 1.49 -2.90 -19.86
CA THR A 132 0.26 -2.10 -19.88
C THR A 132 0.03 -1.46 -21.24
N ASP A 133 -1.21 -1.05 -21.50
CA ASP A 133 -1.56 -0.19 -22.65
C ASP A 133 -1.25 1.30 -22.42
N SER A 134 -0.54 1.63 -21.33
CA SER A 134 -0.03 2.98 -21.08
C SER A 134 0.80 3.46 -22.29
N PRO A 135 0.68 4.73 -22.72
CA PRO A 135 1.50 5.28 -23.81
C PRO A 135 3.01 5.15 -23.58
N LYS A 136 3.44 5.04 -22.32
CA LYS A 136 4.84 4.87 -21.93
C LYS A 136 5.31 3.41 -21.96
N GLY A 137 4.43 2.46 -22.25
CA GLY A 137 4.77 1.03 -22.25
C GLY A 137 5.18 0.51 -20.87
N GLU A 138 4.56 1.01 -19.80
CA GLU A 138 4.88 0.60 -18.43
C GLU A 138 4.59 -0.89 -18.21
N TYR A 139 5.38 -1.53 -17.36
CA TYR A 139 5.16 -2.90 -16.90
C TYR A 139 4.61 -2.92 -15.47
N VAL A 140 3.78 -3.92 -15.20
CA VAL A 140 3.29 -4.24 -13.86
C VAL A 140 3.75 -5.64 -13.50
N GLY A 141 4.34 -5.80 -12.33
CA GLY A 141 4.70 -7.09 -11.76
C GLY A 141 3.58 -7.63 -10.89
N TYR A 142 3.36 -8.93 -10.97
CA TYR A 142 2.40 -9.68 -10.18
C TYR A 142 3.12 -10.80 -9.46
N VAL A 143 2.76 -11.00 -8.19
CA VAL A 143 3.22 -12.12 -7.37
C VAL A 143 2.02 -12.62 -6.60
N ALA A 144 1.70 -13.91 -6.65
CA ALA A 144 0.49 -14.44 -6.04
C ALA A 144 0.69 -15.82 -5.45
N SER A 145 -0.11 -16.16 -4.42
CA SER A 145 -0.15 -17.50 -3.83
C SER A 145 -0.88 -18.55 -4.69
N LEU A 146 -1.13 -18.25 -5.96
CA LEU A 146 -1.79 -19.09 -6.95
C LEU A 146 -1.08 -18.95 -8.31
N SER A 147 -1.34 -19.87 -9.24
CA SER A 147 -0.78 -19.82 -10.60
C SER A 147 -1.37 -18.70 -11.45
N LEU A 148 -0.53 -17.73 -11.83
CA LEU A 148 -0.91 -16.63 -12.70
C LEU A 148 -1.03 -17.11 -14.16
N ARG A 149 -2.23 -17.04 -14.73
CA ARG A 149 -2.46 -17.40 -16.14
C ARG A 149 -1.96 -16.32 -17.10
N PRO A 150 -1.58 -16.69 -18.33
CA PRO A 150 -2.08 -16.13 -19.57
C PRO A 150 -2.86 -14.81 -19.59
N SER A 151 -2.29 -13.60 -19.40
CA SER A 151 -3.03 -12.36 -19.68
C SER A 151 -2.86 -11.98 -21.15
N PRO A 152 -3.91 -11.45 -21.83
CA PRO A 152 -3.73 -10.70 -23.08
C PRO A 152 -2.77 -9.52 -22.86
N GLU A 153 -1.95 -9.25 -23.89
CA GLU A 153 -0.98 -8.17 -23.91
C GLU A 153 -1.24 -7.25 -25.12
N PRO A 154 -1.29 -5.91 -24.93
CA PRO A 154 -1.14 -5.19 -23.67
C PRO A 154 -2.35 -5.34 -22.75
N CYS A 155 -2.11 -5.26 -21.44
CA CYS A 155 -3.19 -5.26 -20.46
C CYS A 155 -3.94 -3.91 -20.49
N PRO A 156 -5.28 -3.92 -20.62
CA PRO A 156 -6.07 -2.70 -20.58
C PRO A 156 -5.99 -2.07 -19.19
N THR A 157 -5.54 -0.81 -19.14
CA THR A 157 -5.49 -0.04 -17.90
C THR A 157 -6.78 0.73 -17.66
N GLY A 158 -7.22 0.74 -16.41
CA GLY A 158 -8.31 1.61 -15.97
C GLY A 158 -7.85 3.08 -15.93
N ALA A 159 -8.78 3.98 -15.63
CA ALA A 159 -8.48 5.41 -15.43
C ALA A 159 -7.46 5.68 -14.30
N ASP A 160 -7.27 4.72 -13.40
CA ASP A 160 -6.27 4.70 -12.33
C ASP A 160 -4.92 4.13 -12.77
N GLY A 161 -4.77 3.78 -14.04
CA GLY A 161 -3.58 3.14 -14.60
C GLY A 161 -3.37 1.70 -14.14
N THR A 162 -4.37 1.11 -13.47
CA THR A 162 -4.27 -0.26 -12.97
C THR A 162 -4.63 -1.24 -14.08
N CYS A 163 -3.73 -2.18 -14.36
CA CYS A 163 -4.02 -3.27 -15.28
C CYS A 163 -5.21 -4.10 -14.74
N THR A 164 -6.27 -4.18 -15.54
CA THR A 164 -7.55 -4.78 -15.15
C THR A 164 -7.60 -6.30 -15.32
N THR A 165 -6.46 -6.94 -15.58
CA THR A 165 -6.38 -8.41 -15.72
C THR A 165 -5.69 -9.08 -14.52
N PRO A 166 -6.18 -8.89 -13.26
CA PRO A 166 -5.75 -9.75 -12.17
C PRO A 166 -6.28 -11.19 -12.40
N PRO A 167 -5.78 -12.19 -11.65
CA PRO A 167 -6.42 -13.48 -11.58
C PRO A 167 -7.93 -13.30 -11.28
N ARG A 168 -8.78 -14.03 -12.01
CA ARG A 168 -10.24 -13.82 -12.01
C ARG A 168 -10.87 -13.95 -10.62
N GLU A 169 -10.26 -14.71 -9.72
CA GLU A 169 -10.71 -14.88 -8.35
C GLU A 169 -9.55 -15.42 -7.50
N LEU A 170 -9.22 -14.73 -6.41
CA LEU A 170 -8.30 -15.21 -5.39
C LEU A 170 -9.01 -16.31 -4.60
N PRO A 171 -8.37 -17.48 -4.38
CA PRO A 171 -8.93 -18.49 -3.49
C PRO A 171 -9.07 -17.94 -2.07
N ARG A 172 -9.75 -18.68 -1.19
CA ARG A 172 -9.70 -18.38 0.24
C ARG A 172 -8.25 -18.33 0.70
N ARG A 173 -7.88 -17.28 1.45
CA ARG A 173 -6.49 -16.99 1.84
C ARG A 173 -5.53 -16.73 0.66
N GLY A 174 -6.07 -16.39 -0.50
CA GLY A 174 -5.30 -15.95 -1.65
C GLY A 174 -4.70 -14.56 -1.41
N THR A 175 -3.44 -14.41 -1.82
CA THR A 175 -2.69 -13.16 -1.76
C THR A 175 -2.25 -12.80 -3.17
N LEU A 176 -2.46 -11.55 -3.55
CA LEU A 176 -1.97 -10.96 -4.80
C LEU A 176 -1.20 -9.68 -4.49
N ILE A 177 0.08 -9.66 -4.82
CA ILE A 177 0.95 -8.49 -4.76
C ILE A 177 1.09 -7.93 -6.18
N THR A 178 0.78 -6.66 -6.33
CA THR A 178 1.00 -5.88 -7.55
C THR A 178 2.15 -4.91 -7.32
N LEU A 179 3.14 -4.92 -8.20
CA LEU A 179 4.38 -4.15 -8.11
C LEU A 179 4.48 -3.18 -9.29
N ARG A 180 4.80 -1.92 -9.01
CA ARG A 180 5.05 -0.88 -10.03
C ARG A 180 6.29 -0.07 -9.66
N LEU A 181 7.10 0.27 -10.66
CA LEU A 181 8.19 1.22 -10.46
C LEU A 181 7.63 2.64 -10.36
N LEU A 182 8.07 3.36 -9.33
CA LEU A 182 7.89 4.79 -9.18
C LEU A 182 9.24 5.49 -9.37
N TYR A 183 9.19 6.65 -10.02
CA TYR A 183 10.34 7.52 -10.23
C TYR A 183 10.04 8.87 -9.57
N GLY A 184 10.89 9.31 -8.65
CA GLY A 184 10.67 10.55 -7.91
C GLY A 184 11.46 10.63 -6.61
N PRO A 185 11.27 11.70 -5.81
CA PRO A 185 11.93 11.83 -4.52
C PRO A 185 11.59 10.65 -3.62
N LYS A 186 12.58 10.16 -2.87
CA LYS A 186 12.42 9.04 -1.94
C LYS A 186 11.32 9.36 -0.92
N GLU A 187 10.26 8.56 -0.90
CA GLU A 187 9.25 8.63 0.14
C GLU A 187 9.71 7.82 1.36
N PRO A 188 9.34 8.26 2.59
CA PRO A 188 9.61 7.46 3.78
C PRO A 188 8.83 6.15 3.67
N ASP A 189 9.50 5.04 3.97
CA ASP A 189 8.89 3.71 3.94
C ASP A 189 8.01 3.53 5.19
N PRO A 190 6.67 3.58 5.07
CA PRO A 190 5.80 3.47 6.23
C PRO A 190 5.55 2.01 6.62
N GLY A 191 6.12 1.03 5.90
CA GLY A 191 5.65 -0.34 5.98
C GLY A 191 4.32 -0.54 5.25
N LEU A 192 3.73 -1.73 5.39
CA LEU A 192 2.39 -2.00 4.88
C LEU A 192 1.35 -1.18 5.65
N ARG A 193 0.48 -0.51 4.91
CA ARG A 193 -0.63 0.30 5.43
C ARG A 193 -1.93 -0.13 4.80
N ASN A 194 -3.00 -0.13 5.60
CA ASN A 194 -4.35 -0.30 5.09
C ASN A 194 -4.71 0.84 4.12
N ARG A 195 -5.44 0.49 3.06
CA ARG A 195 -6.10 1.45 2.18
C ARG A 195 -7.55 1.05 1.92
N GLU A 196 -8.30 1.97 1.32
CA GLU A 196 -9.59 1.62 0.76
C GLU A 196 -9.43 0.61 -0.38
N LEU A 197 -10.29 -0.41 -0.38
CA LEU A 197 -10.37 -1.42 -1.42
C LEU A 197 -10.52 -0.78 -2.81
N GLY A 198 -9.52 -0.97 -3.64
CA GLY A 198 -9.50 -0.67 -5.05
C GLY A 198 -10.33 -1.66 -5.86
N LYS A 199 -10.76 -1.23 -7.05
CA LYS A 199 -11.59 -2.04 -7.94
C LYS A 199 -10.90 -3.35 -8.33
N ALA A 200 -9.59 -3.30 -8.61
CA ALA A 200 -8.83 -4.48 -8.99
C ALA A 200 -8.82 -5.54 -7.88
N CYS A 201 -8.65 -5.13 -6.61
CA CYS A 201 -8.69 -6.06 -5.49
C CYS A 201 -10.10 -6.66 -5.30
N VAL A 202 -11.15 -5.84 -5.40
CA VAL A 202 -12.54 -6.32 -5.33
C VAL A 202 -12.86 -7.32 -6.44
N VAL A 203 -12.45 -7.03 -7.68
CA VAL A 203 -12.65 -7.94 -8.84
C VAL A 203 -11.90 -9.25 -8.64
N ALA A 204 -10.72 -9.21 -8.01
CA ALA A 204 -9.96 -10.40 -7.65
C ALA A 204 -10.55 -11.15 -6.44
N GLY A 205 -11.70 -10.77 -5.89
CA GLY A 205 -12.29 -11.42 -4.71
C GLY A 205 -11.63 -11.03 -3.38
N GLY A 206 -10.84 -9.96 -3.39
CA GLY A 206 -10.21 -9.37 -2.21
C GLY A 206 -11.20 -8.75 -1.23
N THR A 207 -10.92 -8.88 0.07
CA THR A 207 -11.65 -8.24 1.16
C THR A 207 -10.80 -7.26 1.96
N GLU A 208 -9.48 -7.32 1.83
CA GLU A 208 -8.54 -6.37 2.42
C GLU A 208 -7.49 -5.95 1.39
N GLU A 209 -7.13 -4.67 1.40
CA GLU A 209 -6.08 -4.13 0.54
C GLU A 209 -5.10 -3.28 1.36
N LEU A 210 -3.83 -3.63 1.21
CA LEU A 210 -2.70 -2.95 1.81
C LEU A 210 -1.84 -2.33 0.72
N TRP A 211 -1.05 -1.34 1.08
CA TRP A 211 -0.05 -0.77 0.19
C TRP A 211 1.21 -0.39 0.94
N ALA A 212 2.31 -0.34 0.21
CA ALA A 212 3.60 0.18 0.68
C ALA A 212 4.35 0.82 -0.49
N VAL A 213 5.14 1.84 -0.19
CA VAL A 213 6.18 2.34 -1.10
C VAL A 213 7.52 1.95 -0.48
N ARG A 214 8.35 1.25 -1.24
CA ARG A 214 9.64 0.71 -0.80
C ARG A 214 10.75 1.26 -1.68
N SER A 215 11.94 1.41 -1.10
CA SER A 215 13.19 1.56 -1.86
C SER A 215 13.98 0.26 -1.72
N PRO A 216 13.86 -0.69 -2.65
CA PRO A 216 14.58 -1.97 -2.59
C PRO A 216 16.09 -1.76 -2.46
N ALA A 217 16.78 -2.74 -1.86
CA ALA A 217 18.23 -2.72 -1.83
C ALA A 217 18.80 -2.69 -3.27
N GLY A 218 19.84 -1.89 -3.51
CA GLY A 218 20.41 -1.71 -4.85
C GLY A 218 19.62 -0.77 -5.78
N ALA A 219 18.52 -0.15 -5.31
CA ALA A 219 17.80 0.84 -6.11
C ALA A 219 18.66 2.07 -6.41
N ALA A 220 18.62 2.52 -7.67
CA ALA A 220 19.18 3.82 -8.04
C ALA A 220 18.45 4.97 -7.34
N GLU A 221 19.09 6.13 -7.23
CA GLU A 221 18.48 7.30 -6.60
C GLU A 221 17.15 7.67 -7.29
N GLY A 222 16.11 7.81 -6.48
CA GLY A 222 14.78 8.16 -6.93
C GLY A 222 13.97 7.02 -7.57
N VAL A 223 14.47 5.78 -7.54
CA VAL A 223 13.70 4.58 -7.93
C VAL A 223 13.06 3.96 -6.70
N GLN A 224 11.75 3.76 -6.76
CA GLN A 224 10.95 3.15 -5.71
C GLN A 224 10.01 2.10 -6.30
N VAL A 225 9.50 1.21 -5.45
CA VAL A 225 8.48 0.23 -5.81
C VAL A 225 7.21 0.52 -5.02
N LEU A 226 6.13 0.81 -5.74
CA LEU A 226 4.78 0.79 -5.19
C LEU A 226 4.30 -0.66 -5.18
N ALA A 227 4.06 -1.18 -3.99
CA ALA A 227 3.44 -2.48 -3.77
C ALA A 227 2.00 -2.28 -3.31
N THR A 228 1.06 -2.98 -3.94
CA THR A 228 -0.33 -3.12 -3.48
C THR A 228 -0.60 -4.60 -3.22
N VAL A 229 -1.06 -4.93 -2.02
CA VAL A 229 -1.34 -6.31 -1.59
C VAL A 229 -2.85 -6.47 -1.43
N CYS A 230 -3.44 -7.38 -2.19
CA CYS A 230 -4.83 -7.75 -2.11
C CYS A 230 -4.97 -9.12 -1.44
N LEU A 231 -5.79 -9.18 -0.39
CA LEU A 231 -6.01 -10.38 0.42
C LEU A 231 -7.49 -10.79 0.34
N ALA A 232 -7.76 -12.05 -0.01
CA ALA A 232 -9.14 -12.55 -0.16
C ALA A 232 -9.86 -12.76 1.18
N THR A 233 -9.22 -13.42 2.13
CA THR A 233 -9.76 -13.65 3.48
C THR A 233 -8.56 -13.83 4.41
N PRO A 234 -7.96 -12.73 4.89
CA PRO A 234 -6.68 -12.80 5.56
C PRO A 234 -6.79 -13.58 6.87
N ALA A 235 -5.89 -14.52 7.06
CA ALA A 235 -5.64 -15.20 8.32
C ALA A 235 -4.50 -14.53 9.09
N ASN A 236 -4.34 -14.91 10.37
CA ASN A 236 -3.18 -14.52 11.16
C ASN A 236 -1.89 -14.94 10.44
N GLY A 237 -1.06 -13.97 10.08
CA GLY A 237 0.22 -14.21 9.40
C GLY A 237 0.26 -13.84 7.93
N ASP A 238 -0.88 -13.75 7.22
CA ASP A 238 -0.87 -13.47 5.77
C ASP A 238 -0.27 -12.06 5.47
N VAL A 239 -0.52 -11.08 6.35
CA VAL A 239 0.10 -9.74 6.27
C VAL A 239 1.60 -9.78 6.54
N ALA A 240 2.04 -10.62 7.49
CA ALA A 240 3.46 -10.78 7.81
C ALA A 240 4.20 -11.46 6.66
N GLU A 241 3.61 -12.50 6.05
CA GLU A 241 4.15 -13.17 4.86
C GLU A 241 4.29 -12.19 3.70
N ALA A 242 3.25 -11.39 3.41
CA ALA A 242 3.34 -10.33 2.39
C ALA A 242 4.42 -9.29 2.73
N SER A 243 4.57 -8.92 4.01
CA SER A 243 5.63 -8.01 4.44
C SER A 243 7.03 -8.61 4.25
N THR A 244 7.21 -9.91 4.50
CA THR A 244 8.47 -10.63 4.28
C THR A 244 8.82 -10.64 2.79
N VAL A 245 7.87 -10.98 1.91
CA VAL A 245 8.06 -10.94 0.45
C VAL A 245 8.45 -9.54 -0.04
N LEU A 246 7.83 -8.49 0.50
CA LEU A 246 8.20 -7.12 0.15
C LEU A 246 9.53 -6.68 0.76
N GLY A 247 9.91 -7.26 1.90
CA GLY A 247 11.19 -6.98 2.56
C GLY A 247 12.39 -7.62 1.85
N SER A 248 12.18 -8.70 1.09
CA SER A 248 13.23 -9.38 0.30
C SER A 248 13.52 -8.71 -1.05
N MET A 249 12.77 -7.65 -1.41
CA MET A 249 12.96 -6.96 -2.68
C MET A 249 14.36 -6.34 -2.80
N ARG A 250 15.03 -6.64 -3.91
CA ARG A 250 16.32 -6.06 -4.26
C ARG A 250 16.49 -5.97 -5.78
N PHE A 251 17.21 -4.95 -6.24
CA PHE A 251 17.65 -4.84 -7.62
C PHE A 251 19.03 -5.51 -7.78
N ASP A 252 19.24 -6.16 -8.91
CA ASP A 252 20.56 -6.67 -9.27
C ASP A 252 21.50 -5.46 -9.50
N PRO A 253 22.61 -5.32 -8.75
CA PRO A 253 23.53 -4.19 -8.93
C PRO A 253 24.18 -4.17 -10.32
N ALA A 254 24.24 -5.32 -11.02
CA ALA A 254 24.71 -5.39 -12.40
C ALA A 254 23.63 -4.92 -13.41
N GLY A 255 22.36 -4.99 -13.03
CA GLY A 255 21.23 -4.47 -13.78
C GLY A 255 20.97 -3.02 -13.39
N GLN A 256 21.83 -2.08 -13.80
CA GLN A 256 21.50 -0.67 -13.58
C GLN A 256 20.13 -0.36 -14.21
N PRO A 257 19.16 0.19 -13.43
CA PRO A 257 17.86 0.54 -13.96
C PRO A 257 18.05 1.50 -15.12
N ARG A 258 17.70 1.07 -16.34
CA ARG A 258 17.71 1.98 -17.49
C ARG A 258 16.59 2.97 -17.25
N ARG A 259 16.95 4.16 -16.75
CA ARG A 259 16.03 5.30 -16.70
C ARG A 259 15.45 5.43 -18.10
N PRO A 260 14.11 5.38 -18.27
CA PRO A 260 13.53 5.57 -19.58
C PRO A 260 14.03 6.91 -20.10
N GLU A 261 14.76 6.87 -21.21
CA GLU A 261 15.37 8.04 -21.82
C GLU A 261 14.24 9.04 -22.06
N ARG A 262 14.32 10.19 -21.40
CA ARG A 262 13.31 11.23 -21.54
C ARG A 262 13.47 11.78 -22.94
N THR A 263 12.70 11.24 -23.89
CA THR A 263 12.57 11.87 -25.21
C THR A 263 11.81 13.17 -25.01
N ASP A 264 12.55 14.26 -24.82
CA ASP A 264 12.02 15.61 -24.91
C ASP A 264 11.53 15.80 -26.36
N ARG A 265 10.20 15.87 -26.52
CA ARG A 265 9.50 16.21 -27.77
C ARG A 265 8.61 17.41 -27.52
#